data_AF-A0A842UIL3-F1
#
_entry.id   AF-A0A842UIL3-F1
#
_cell.length_a   1.000
_cell.length_b   1.000
_cell.length_c   1.000
_cell.angle_alpha   90.00
_cell.angle_beta   90.00
_cell.angle_gamma   90.00
#
_symmetry.space_group_name_H-M   'P 1'
#
loop_
_entity.id
_entity.type
_entity.pdbx_description
1 polymer ?
#
loop_
_entity_poly.entity_id
_entity_poly.type
_entity_poly.pdbx_seq_one_letter_code
_entity_poly.pdbx_strand_id
1 'polypeptide(L)'
;MAGFSVTIEKIEVIQHHNADRLEIALVGDYRSVVLKGQFKTGDLVAYIPEQAIVPDPLLQELGLKGRLAGKDKNRVKAIKLRGVLSQGICYAAREGWVEGQDVTEELGVTKYVPPVPTHMSGAAFGAGKDRCVSYDIENFKRYPDIFKEGEPVTFTEKIHGTFAQFGLLPPMMAHREHGRIMIASKGLADKGIAFQLNSPENENNLYIRAFNKYPKLRAAVEASNKDTEPVSRWINAGTPVFILGEVFG
;
A
#
# COMPACT_ATOMS: atom_id res chain seq x y z
N MET A 1 0.71 1.98 6.22
CA MET A 1 0.97 0.86 5.28
C MET A 1 -0.03 -0.26 5.50
N ALA A 2 -0.72 -0.69 4.45
CA ALA A 2 -1.56 -1.89 4.46
C ALA A 2 -0.67 -3.07 4.83
N GLY A 3 -1.15 -3.88 5.76
CA GLY A 3 -0.42 -4.99 6.35
C GLY A 3 0.17 -5.87 5.26
N PHE A 4 1.49 -5.88 5.14
CA PHE A 4 2.17 -6.88 4.35
C PHE A 4 2.61 -7.97 5.31
N SER A 5 2.04 -9.14 5.14
CA SER A 5 2.34 -10.33 5.93
C SER A 5 2.19 -11.57 5.06
N VAL A 6 2.97 -12.58 5.40
CA VAL A 6 2.89 -13.97 4.95
C VAL A 6 2.35 -14.76 6.13
N THR A 7 1.05 -15.06 6.08
CA THR A 7 0.35 -15.79 7.13
C THR A 7 0.17 -17.25 6.75
N ILE A 8 0.06 -18.11 7.75
CA ILE A 8 -0.31 -19.50 7.56
C ILE A 8 -1.81 -19.59 7.37
N GLU A 9 -2.21 -20.08 6.20
CA GLU A 9 -3.59 -20.14 5.77
C GLU A 9 -3.97 -21.58 5.46
N LYS A 10 -5.21 -21.94 5.78
CA LYS A 10 -5.79 -23.20 5.34
C LYS A 10 -6.32 -23.07 3.93
N ILE A 11 -6.09 -24.08 3.09
CA ILE A 11 -6.46 -24.02 1.67
C ILE A 11 -7.54 -25.02 1.27
N GLU A 12 -8.29 -24.66 0.24
CA GLU A 12 -9.13 -25.59 -0.52
C GLU A 12 -8.52 -25.82 -1.91
N VAL A 13 -8.39 -27.08 -2.33
CA VAL A 13 -7.85 -27.43 -3.64
C VAL A 13 -8.99 -27.81 -4.58
N ILE A 14 -9.11 -27.10 -5.69
CA ILE A 14 -10.08 -27.38 -6.74
C ILE A 14 -9.39 -27.71 -8.07
N GLN A 15 -10.09 -28.45 -8.92
CA GLN A 15 -9.57 -28.85 -10.22
C GLN A 15 -9.37 -27.65 -11.16
N HIS A 16 -8.27 -27.65 -11.89
CA HIS A 16 -8.07 -26.70 -12.98
C HIS A 16 -8.84 -27.16 -14.24
N HIS A 17 -9.81 -26.37 -14.69
CA HIS A 17 -10.69 -26.73 -15.81
C HIS A 17 -9.98 -26.89 -17.17
N ASN A 18 -8.82 -26.27 -17.35
CA ASN A 18 -8.08 -26.23 -18.62
C ASN A 18 -6.59 -26.62 -18.49
N ALA A 19 -6.26 -27.53 -17.57
CA ALA A 19 -4.89 -28.04 -17.40
C ALA A 19 -4.85 -29.38 -16.65
N ASP A 20 -4.14 -30.38 -17.21
CA ASP A 20 -4.07 -31.72 -16.61
C ASP A 20 -3.07 -31.83 -15.45
N ARG A 21 -2.06 -30.95 -15.45
CA ARG A 21 -0.94 -30.96 -14.48
C ARG A 21 -1.06 -29.90 -13.39
N LEU A 22 -2.12 -29.09 -13.42
CA LEU A 22 -2.31 -27.97 -12.51
C LEU A 22 -3.60 -28.13 -11.73
N GLU A 23 -3.62 -27.55 -10.55
CA GLU A 23 -4.79 -27.38 -9.68
C GLU A 23 -4.83 -25.93 -9.21
N ILE A 24 -5.91 -25.56 -8.53
CA ILE A 24 -6.08 -24.22 -7.96
C ILE A 24 -6.23 -24.38 -6.45
N ALA A 25 -5.28 -23.81 -5.70
CA ALA A 25 -5.41 -23.62 -4.26
C ALA A 25 -6.16 -22.30 -4.00
N LEU A 26 -7.29 -22.39 -3.33
CA LEU A 26 -8.04 -21.26 -2.80
C LEU A 26 -7.49 -20.93 -1.42
N VAL A 27 -7.12 -19.66 -1.22
CA VAL A 27 -6.61 -19.12 0.04
C VAL A 27 -7.52 -17.95 0.39
N GLY A 28 -8.60 -18.23 1.13
CA GLY A 28 -9.75 -17.32 1.20
C GLY A 28 -10.24 -16.95 -0.21
N ASP A 29 -10.31 -15.65 -0.51
CA ASP A 29 -10.71 -15.13 -1.83
C ASP A 29 -9.58 -15.06 -2.89
N TYR A 30 -8.38 -15.50 -2.52
CA TYR A 30 -7.24 -15.60 -3.42
C TYR A 30 -7.18 -16.96 -4.11
N ARG A 31 -6.64 -16.98 -5.33
CA ARG A 31 -6.44 -18.20 -6.11
C ARG A 31 -4.96 -18.32 -6.46
N SER A 32 -4.32 -19.41 -6.08
CA SER A 32 -2.95 -19.73 -6.47
C SER A 32 -2.94 -21.01 -7.29
N VAL A 33 -2.39 -20.96 -8.49
CA VAL A 33 -2.24 -22.15 -9.33
C VAL A 33 -1.06 -22.97 -8.82
N VAL A 34 -1.31 -24.25 -8.51
CA VAL A 34 -0.34 -25.19 -7.93
C VAL A 34 -0.19 -26.42 -8.82
N LEU A 35 0.85 -27.21 -8.60
CA LEU A 35 1.01 -28.48 -9.31
C LEU A 35 -0.04 -29.49 -8.80
N LYS A 36 -0.54 -30.32 -9.71
CA LYS A 36 -1.51 -31.36 -9.36
C LYS A 36 -0.94 -32.32 -8.32
N GLY A 37 -1.69 -32.54 -7.23
CA GLY A 37 -1.29 -33.42 -6.13
C GLY A 37 -0.22 -32.84 -5.21
N GLN A 38 0.17 -31.57 -5.39
CA GLN A 38 1.12 -30.89 -4.51
C GLN A 38 0.52 -30.62 -3.12
N PHE A 39 -0.79 -30.38 -3.07
CA PHE A 39 -1.53 -30.06 -1.86
C PHE A 39 -2.88 -30.80 -1.86
N LYS A 40 -3.51 -30.85 -0.69
CA LYS A 40 -4.87 -31.34 -0.48
C LYS A 40 -5.70 -30.28 0.23
N THR A 41 -7.01 -30.33 0.02
CA THR A 41 -7.95 -29.50 0.79
C THR A 41 -7.78 -29.75 2.29
N GLY A 42 -7.60 -28.66 3.04
CA GLY A 42 -7.34 -28.66 4.47
C GLY A 42 -5.87 -28.55 4.86
N ASP A 43 -4.94 -28.63 3.91
CA ASP A 43 -3.52 -28.36 4.18
C ASP A 43 -3.31 -26.91 4.64
N LEU A 44 -2.27 -26.71 5.45
CA LEU A 44 -1.78 -25.39 5.83
C LEU A 44 -0.64 -24.96 4.91
N VAL A 45 -0.67 -23.71 4.46
CA VAL A 45 0.38 -23.11 3.63
C VAL A 45 0.74 -21.72 4.14
N ALA A 46 2.00 -21.33 4.02
CA ALA A 46 2.37 -19.92 4.06
C ALA A 46 1.96 -19.26 2.73
N TYR A 47 1.00 -18.34 2.79
CA TYR A 47 0.54 -17.61 1.60
C TYR A 47 1.43 -16.40 1.33
N ILE A 48 2.25 -16.47 0.28
CA ILE A 48 3.15 -15.39 -0.13
C ILE A 48 2.38 -14.48 -1.12
N PRO A 49 1.99 -13.26 -0.72
CA PRO A 49 1.09 -12.43 -1.51
C PRO A 49 1.81 -11.76 -2.69
N GLU A 50 1.02 -11.10 -3.55
CA GLU A 50 1.56 -10.21 -4.58
C GLU A 50 2.46 -9.11 -3.98
N GLN A 51 3.38 -8.60 -4.79
CA GLN A 51 4.41 -7.62 -4.37
C GLN A 51 5.44 -8.18 -3.39
N ALA A 52 5.37 -9.43 -2.95
CA ALA A 52 6.44 -10.04 -2.17
C ALA A 52 7.74 -10.14 -2.99
N ILE A 53 8.86 -9.85 -2.34
CA ILE A 53 10.22 -10.19 -2.74
C ILE A 53 10.64 -11.42 -1.96
N VAL A 54 10.87 -12.50 -2.67
CA VAL A 54 11.15 -13.83 -2.12
C VAL A 54 12.66 -14.07 -2.15
N PRO A 55 13.30 -14.43 -1.02
CA PRO A 55 14.75 -14.64 -1.00
C PRO A 55 15.16 -15.89 -1.79
N ASP A 56 16.38 -15.87 -2.31
CA ASP A 56 16.94 -16.91 -3.18
C ASP A 56 16.87 -18.35 -2.62
N PRO A 57 17.13 -18.59 -1.32
CA PRO A 57 16.98 -19.93 -0.73
C PRO A 57 15.53 -20.45 -0.85
N LEU A 58 14.55 -19.61 -0.54
CA LEU A 58 13.14 -19.98 -0.62
C LEU A 58 12.68 -20.21 -2.06
N LEU A 59 13.22 -19.44 -3.02
CA LEU A 59 12.99 -19.68 -4.45
C LEU A 59 13.53 -21.02 -4.94
N GLN A 60 14.62 -21.51 -4.34
CA GLN A 60 15.19 -22.83 -4.67
C GLN A 60 14.29 -23.93 -4.13
N GLU A 61 13.85 -23.83 -2.87
CA GLU A 61 12.89 -24.77 -2.27
C GLU A 61 11.58 -24.84 -3.07
N LEU A 62 11.08 -23.70 -3.52
CA LEU A 62 9.86 -23.61 -4.35
C LEU A 62 10.07 -24.10 -5.80
N GLY A 63 11.30 -24.30 -6.26
CA GLY A 63 11.60 -24.59 -7.67
C GLY A 63 11.26 -23.43 -8.62
N LEU A 64 11.23 -22.19 -8.11
CA LEU A 64 10.83 -20.97 -8.84
C LEU A 64 11.99 -20.01 -9.14
N LYS A 65 13.24 -20.39 -8.82
CA LYS A 65 14.43 -19.58 -9.11
C LYS A 65 14.47 -19.14 -10.58
N GLY A 66 14.60 -17.83 -10.81
CA GLY A 66 14.66 -17.24 -12.14
C GLY A 66 13.30 -17.07 -12.86
N ARG A 67 12.18 -17.44 -12.22
CA ARG A 67 10.85 -17.46 -12.86
C ARG A 67 9.95 -16.28 -12.49
N LEU A 68 10.19 -15.61 -11.37
CA LEU A 68 9.34 -14.51 -10.93
C LEU A 68 9.65 -13.19 -11.65
N ALA A 69 8.88 -12.14 -11.36
CA ALA A 69 9.04 -10.84 -12.00
C ALA A 69 10.22 -10.05 -11.41
N GLY A 70 10.54 -8.91 -12.03
CA GLY A 70 11.63 -8.03 -11.61
C GLY A 70 12.99 -8.40 -12.22
N LYS A 71 13.97 -7.51 -12.02
CA LYS A 71 15.34 -7.70 -12.52
C LYS A 71 15.98 -8.95 -11.92
N ASP A 72 15.77 -9.15 -10.62
CA ASP A 72 16.34 -10.24 -9.84
C ASP A 72 15.46 -11.51 -9.85
N LYS A 73 14.37 -11.51 -10.64
CA LYS A 73 13.47 -12.66 -10.83
C LYS A 73 12.92 -13.26 -9.54
N ASN A 74 12.63 -12.41 -8.56
CA ASN A 74 12.22 -12.76 -7.20
C ASN A 74 10.93 -12.06 -6.73
N ARG A 75 10.26 -11.29 -7.60
CA ARG A 75 9.06 -10.54 -7.25
C ARG A 75 7.78 -11.26 -7.65
N VAL A 76 6.92 -11.55 -6.69
CA VAL A 76 5.58 -12.13 -6.91
C VAL A 76 4.67 -11.11 -7.59
N LYS A 77 4.03 -11.53 -8.69
CA LYS A 77 3.05 -10.75 -9.44
C LYS A 77 1.91 -11.67 -9.83
N ALA A 78 0.67 -11.17 -9.81
CA ALA A 78 -0.41 -11.92 -10.43
C ALA A 78 -0.13 -12.21 -11.91
N ILE A 79 -0.40 -13.46 -12.30
CA ILE A 79 -0.28 -13.94 -13.68
C ILE A 79 -1.54 -14.69 -14.07
N LYS A 80 -1.75 -14.87 -15.38
CA LYS A 80 -2.75 -15.80 -15.90
C LYS A 80 -2.06 -17.06 -16.39
N LEU A 81 -2.47 -18.21 -15.87
CA LEU A 81 -2.02 -19.53 -16.33
C LEU A 81 -3.23 -20.25 -16.92
N ARG A 82 -3.17 -20.58 -18.21
CA ARG A 82 -4.23 -21.32 -18.93
C ARG A 82 -5.65 -20.74 -18.74
N GLY A 83 -5.75 -19.42 -18.61
CA GLY A 83 -7.01 -18.68 -18.44
C GLY A 83 -7.39 -18.37 -16.99
N VAL A 84 -6.75 -19.03 -16.01
CA VAL A 84 -7.01 -18.80 -14.58
C VAL A 84 -6.05 -17.76 -14.02
N LEU A 85 -6.59 -16.80 -13.25
CA LEU A 85 -5.78 -15.84 -12.49
C LEU A 85 -5.12 -16.55 -11.31
N SER A 86 -3.79 -16.43 -11.22
CA SER A 86 -2.97 -16.89 -10.09
C SER A 86 -2.41 -15.67 -9.36
N GLN A 87 -2.78 -15.50 -8.10
CA GLN A 87 -2.41 -14.42 -7.20
C GLN A 87 -1.69 -15.00 -5.98
N GLY A 88 -0.43 -14.64 -5.82
CA GLY A 88 0.41 -15.17 -4.75
C GLY A 88 0.98 -16.56 -5.04
N ILE A 89 1.67 -17.12 -4.05
CA ILE A 89 2.32 -18.43 -4.07
C ILE A 89 1.96 -19.15 -2.77
N CYS A 90 1.65 -20.45 -2.86
CA CYS A 90 1.50 -21.33 -1.70
C CYS A 90 2.83 -22.03 -1.40
N TYR A 91 3.36 -21.84 -0.19
CA TYR A 91 4.49 -22.60 0.33
C TYR A 91 3.99 -23.55 1.43
N ALA A 92 4.33 -24.83 1.35
CA ALA A 92 3.87 -25.81 2.32
C ALA A 92 4.28 -25.40 3.74
N ALA A 93 3.36 -25.52 4.70
CA ALA A 93 3.68 -25.16 6.07
C ALA A 93 4.80 -26.05 6.63
N ARG A 94 5.76 -25.44 7.33
CA ARG A 94 6.81 -26.16 8.06
C ARG A 94 6.24 -26.78 9.32
N GLU A 95 6.95 -27.77 9.87
CA GLU A 95 6.57 -28.40 11.13
C GLU A 95 6.49 -27.35 12.26
N GLY A 96 5.40 -27.40 13.03
CA GLY A 96 5.16 -26.48 14.14
C GLY A 96 4.45 -25.17 13.77
N TRP A 97 4.29 -24.87 12.47
CA TRP A 97 3.49 -23.72 12.05
C TRP A 97 2.00 -23.95 12.26
N VAL A 98 1.29 -22.91 12.70
CA VAL A 98 -0.14 -22.94 13.00
C VAL A 98 -0.92 -21.90 12.20
N GLU A 99 -2.19 -22.18 11.91
CA GLU A 99 -3.08 -21.28 11.18
C GLU A 99 -3.13 -19.87 11.81
N GLY A 100 -3.04 -18.84 10.97
CA GLY A 100 -2.99 -17.43 11.36
C GLY A 100 -1.63 -16.90 11.80
N GLN A 101 -0.62 -17.77 11.97
CA GLN A 101 0.74 -17.33 12.33
C GLN A 101 1.36 -16.48 11.22
N ASP A 102 1.97 -15.35 11.58
CA ASP A 102 2.81 -14.56 10.67
C ASP A 102 4.23 -15.15 10.63
N VAL A 103 4.66 -15.57 9.44
CA VAL A 103 5.98 -16.18 9.18
C VAL A 103 6.82 -15.33 8.21
N THR A 104 6.46 -14.04 8.03
CA THR A 104 7.13 -13.12 7.09
C THR A 104 8.62 -13.00 7.36
N GLU A 105 8.99 -12.73 8.62
CA GLU A 105 10.38 -12.56 9.03
C GLU A 105 11.15 -13.88 8.96
N GLU A 106 10.54 -14.98 9.41
CA GLU A 106 11.15 -16.32 9.38
C GLU A 106 11.51 -16.74 7.94
N LEU A 107 10.63 -16.42 6.98
CA LEU A 107 10.85 -16.70 5.56
C LEU A 107 11.73 -15.66 4.85
N GLY A 108 12.09 -14.55 5.52
CA GLY A 108 12.88 -13.46 4.93
C GLY A 108 12.18 -12.75 3.76
N VAL A 109 10.85 -12.81 3.71
CA VAL A 109 10.05 -12.22 2.64
C VAL A 109 9.83 -10.73 2.93
N THR A 110 10.02 -9.87 1.92
CA THR A 110 9.84 -8.42 2.07
C THR A 110 8.86 -7.86 1.03
N LYS A 111 8.29 -6.68 1.28
CA LYS A 111 7.41 -6.01 0.31
C LYS A 111 8.24 -5.27 -0.73
N TYR A 112 7.97 -5.50 -2.00
CA TYR A 112 8.50 -4.69 -3.09
C TYR A 112 7.99 -3.26 -2.97
N VAL A 113 8.92 -2.31 -2.91
CA VAL A 113 8.64 -0.88 -3.00
C VAL A 113 9.15 -0.40 -4.36
N PRO A 114 8.29 0.16 -5.23
CA PRO A 114 8.74 0.71 -6.49
C PRO A 114 9.71 1.88 -6.25
N PRO A 115 10.76 2.04 -7.09
CA PRO A 115 11.65 3.19 -6.97
C PRO A 115 10.83 4.47 -7.16
N VAL A 116 11.06 5.44 -6.28
CA VAL A 116 10.41 6.75 -6.35
C VAL A 116 11.04 7.51 -7.54
N PRO A 117 10.24 7.98 -8.53
CA PRO A 117 10.76 8.81 -9.62
C PRO A 117 11.48 10.05 -9.08
N THR A 118 12.55 10.49 -9.75
CA THR A 118 13.37 11.63 -9.32
C THR A 118 12.56 12.92 -9.11
N HIS A 119 11.55 13.19 -9.94
CA HIS A 119 10.64 14.34 -9.78
C HIS A 119 9.67 14.22 -8.58
N MET A 120 9.61 13.06 -7.93
CA MET A 120 8.89 12.84 -6.68
C MET A 120 9.82 12.87 -5.46
N SER A 121 11.14 12.89 -5.67
CA SER A 121 12.15 13.15 -4.65
C SER A 121 12.41 14.65 -4.59
N GLY A 122 12.74 15.18 -3.41
CA GLY A 122 12.90 16.60 -3.20
C GLY A 122 13.34 16.94 -1.80
N ALA A 123 13.80 18.17 -1.58
CA ALA A 123 14.18 18.66 -0.26
C ALA A 123 13.00 18.51 0.70
N ALA A 124 13.22 17.83 1.83
CA ALA A 124 12.20 17.48 2.79
C ALA A 124 12.66 17.82 4.22
N PHE A 125 11.72 17.84 5.16
CA PHE A 125 11.99 18.09 6.57
C PHE A 125 11.17 17.15 7.45
N GLY A 126 11.66 16.93 8.68
CA GLY A 126 10.94 16.16 9.69
C GLY A 126 9.75 16.97 10.22
N ALA A 127 8.56 16.74 9.68
CA ALA A 127 7.35 17.39 10.13
C ALA A 127 6.87 16.86 11.48
N GLY A 128 7.08 15.57 11.77
CA GLY A 128 6.46 14.87 12.90
C GLY A 128 5.19 14.13 12.47
N LYS A 129 4.94 12.96 13.06
CA LYS A 129 3.80 12.10 12.69
C LYS A 129 2.45 12.73 13.03
N ASP A 130 2.39 13.57 14.04
CA ASP A 130 1.22 14.35 14.46
C ASP A 130 0.81 15.42 13.43
N ARG A 131 1.68 15.74 12.46
CA ARG A 131 1.44 16.74 11.41
C ARG A 131 1.20 16.13 10.02
N CYS A 132 1.11 14.81 9.91
CA CYS A 132 0.92 14.09 8.66
C CYS A 132 -0.21 13.06 8.79
N VAL A 133 -0.93 12.82 7.71
CA VAL A 133 -1.94 11.75 7.64
C VAL A 133 -1.38 10.55 6.90
N SER A 134 -1.32 9.43 7.60
CA SER A 134 -1.14 8.12 6.98
C SER A 134 -2.44 7.66 6.32
N TYR A 135 -2.33 7.17 5.09
CA TYR A 135 -3.46 6.63 4.34
C TYR A 135 -3.06 5.29 3.75
N ASP A 136 -3.80 4.24 4.05
CA ASP A 136 -3.72 2.99 3.30
C ASP A 136 -5.06 2.28 3.30
N ILE A 137 -5.31 1.46 2.28
CA ILE A 137 -6.51 0.65 2.18
C ILE A 137 -6.08 -0.82 2.10
N GLU A 138 -6.63 -1.63 2.99
CA GLU A 138 -6.44 -3.07 2.98
C GLU A 138 -7.13 -3.72 1.77
N ASN A 139 -6.57 -4.82 1.29
CA ASN A 139 -7.24 -5.60 0.26
C ASN A 139 -8.42 -6.36 0.89
N PHE A 140 -9.64 -6.13 0.41
CA PHE A 140 -10.86 -6.76 0.96
C PHE A 140 -10.77 -8.29 1.01
N LYS A 141 -10.04 -8.91 0.06
CA LYS A 141 -9.84 -10.37 0.01
C LYS A 141 -9.09 -10.94 1.22
N ARG A 142 -8.34 -10.10 1.96
CA ARG A 142 -7.70 -10.49 3.23
C ARG A 142 -8.71 -10.62 4.38
N TYR A 143 -9.90 -10.04 4.22
CA TYR A 143 -10.93 -10.00 5.24
C TYR A 143 -12.29 -10.37 4.62
N PRO A 144 -12.44 -11.62 4.15
CA PRO A 144 -13.65 -12.05 3.41
C PRO A 144 -14.94 -11.87 4.22
N ASP A 145 -14.86 -12.02 5.55
CA ASP A 145 -16.00 -11.93 6.46
C ASP A 145 -16.15 -10.55 7.13
N ILE A 146 -15.50 -9.49 6.60
CA ILE A 146 -15.50 -8.16 7.23
C ILE A 146 -16.86 -7.47 7.21
N PHE A 147 -17.68 -7.73 6.19
CA PHE A 147 -18.98 -7.11 6.01
C PHE A 147 -20.10 -7.98 6.53
N LYS A 148 -21.11 -7.36 7.11
CA LYS A 148 -22.35 -8.06 7.52
C LYS A 148 -23.45 -7.86 6.49
N GLU A 149 -24.31 -8.86 6.34
CA GLU A 149 -25.48 -8.75 5.48
C GLU A 149 -26.36 -7.56 5.93
N GLY A 150 -26.76 -6.73 4.97
CA GLY A 150 -27.56 -5.52 5.21
C GLY A 150 -26.76 -4.28 5.63
N GLU A 151 -25.45 -4.37 5.80
CA GLU A 151 -24.60 -3.23 6.15
C GLU A 151 -24.51 -2.21 4.98
N PRO A 152 -24.76 -0.91 5.23
CA PRO A 152 -24.60 0.12 4.21
C PRO A 152 -23.12 0.32 3.89
N VAL A 153 -22.76 0.21 2.62
CA VAL A 153 -21.39 0.41 2.13
C VAL A 153 -21.34 1.52 1.08
N THR A 154 -20.22 2.25 1.05
CA THR A 154 -19.96 3.29 0.04
C THR A 154 -18.94 2.79 -0.95
N PHE A 155 -19.31 2.77 -2.23
CA PHE A 155 -18.39 2.45 -3.32
C PHE A 155 -17.88 3.74 -3.97
N THR A 156 -16.56 3.84 -4.12
CA THR A 156 -15.90 4.96 -4.81
C THR A 156 -14.93 4.41 -5.85
N GLU A 157 -14.78 5.10 -6.97
CA GLU A 157 -13.77 4.75 -7.97
C GLU A 157 -12.36 4.88 -7.37
N LYS A 158 -11.53 3.85 -7.57
CA LYS A 158 -10.11 3.95 -7.22
C LYS A 158 -9.36 4.67 -8.34
N ILE A 159 -9.07 5.94 -8.09
CA ILE A 159 -8.21 6.73 -8.97
C ILE A 159 -6.76 6.20 -8.90
N HIS A 160 -6.11 6.10 -10.06
CA HIS A 160 -4.75 5.57 -10.18
C HIS A 160 -3.73 6.70 -10.40
N GLY A 161 -3.18 7.24 -9.33
CA GLY A 161 -2.12 8.26 -9.37
C GLY A 161 -1.05 8.01 -8.31
N THR A 162 -0.50 9.10 -7.79
CA THR A 162 0.24 9.06 -6.53
C THR A 162 -0.47 9.87 -5.45
N PHE A 163 -0.65 9.27 -4.27
CA PHE A 163 -1.29 9.93 -3.14
C PHE A 163 -0.52 11.18 -2.73
N ALA A 164 -1.25 12.29 -2.60
CA ALA A 164 -0.78 13.56 -2.10
C ALA A 164 -1.63 13.99 -0.89
N GLN A 165 -0.96 14.50 0.14
CA GLN A 165 -1.61 15.26 1.21
C GLN A 165 -1.19 16.72 1.15
N PHE A 166 -2.18 17.60 1.30
CA PHE A 166 -2.00 19.04 1.48
C PHE A 166 -2.66 19.45 2.79
N GLY A 167 -1.84 19.61 3.83
CA GLY A 167 -2.26 19.93 5.18
C GLY A 167 -2.09 21.40 5.52
N LEU A 168 -3.07 21.95 6.24
CA LEU A 168 -2.97 23.21 6.95
C LEU A 168 -3.10 22.93 8.45
N LEU A 169 -2.07 23.32 9.19
CA LEU A 169 -2.03 23.16 10.64
C LEU A 169 -2.57 24.41 11.36
N PRO A 170 -3.16 24.25 12.55
CA PRO A 170 -3.44 25.37 13.44
C PRO A 170 -2.12 26.02 13.90
N PRO A 171 -2.13 27.31 14.31
CA PRO A 171 -0.92 28.01 14.75
C PRO A 171 -0.13 27.27 15.83
N MET A 172 -0.82 26.61 16.77
CA MET A 172 -0.19 25.84 17.85
C MET A 172 0.59 24.60 17.37
N MET A 173 0.26 24.08 16.19
CA MET A 173 0.94 22.93 15.58
C MET A 173 1.95 23.35 14.52
N ALA A 174 2.18 24.64 14.29
CA ALA A 174 3.11 25.11 13.28
C ALA A 174 4.52 24.54 13.50
N HIS A 175 5.15 24.08 12.42
CA HIS A 175 6.56 23.75 12.45
C HIS A 175 7.37 25.04 12.63
N ARG A 176 8.37 25.03 13.51
CA ARG A 176 9.16 26.23 13.88
C ARG A 176 9.79 26.91 12.66
N GLU A 177 10.31 26.13 11.73
CA GLU A 177 11.06 26.63 10.56
C GLU A 177 10.24 26.63 9.25
N HIS A 178 9.19 25.81 9.17
CA HIS A 178 8.49 25.52 7.91
C HIS A 178 7.01 25.92 7.97
N GLY A 179 6.56 26.46 9.11
CA GLY A 179 5.23 27.03 9.27
C GLY A 179 4.12 25.97 9.29
N ARG A 180 2.99 26.32 8.69
CA ARG A 180 1.70 25.62 8.89
C ARG A 180 1.31 24.72 7.72
N ILE A 181 2.08 24.70 6.63
CA ILE A 181 1.73 23.98 5.40
C ILE A 181 2.49 22.67 5.33
N MET A 182 1.77 21.55 5.25
CA MET A 182 2.35 20.22 5.14
C MET A 182 2.03 19.63 3.78
N ILE A 183 3.05 19.35 2.98
CA ILE A 183 2.88 18.73 1.66
C ILE A 183 3.70 17.46 1.64
N ALA A 184 3.09 16.31 1.38
CA ALA A 184 3.83 15.06 1.36
C ALA A 184 3.18 14.01 0.45
N SER A 185 4.01 13.07 0.03
CA SER A 185 3.58 11.81 -0.59
C SER A 185 3.22 10.78 0.49
N LYS A 186 2.60 9.65 0.10
CA LYS A 186 2.22 8.56 1.02
C LYS A 186 3.38 8.08 1.90
N GLY A 187 4.53 7.80 1.28
CA GLY A 187 5.69 7.25 1.99
C GLY A 187 6.36 8.26 2.92
N LEU A 188 6.34 9.54 2.58
CA LEU A 188 6.86 10.60 3.45
C LEU A 188 5.90 10.87 4.62
N ALA A 189 4.60 10.92 4.33
CA ALA A 189 3.53 11.06 5.32
C ALA A 189 3.63 10.00 6.43
N ASP A 190 3.77 8.72 6.04
CA ASP A 190 3.90 7.60 6.97
C ASP A 190 5.13 7.73 7.90
N LYS A 191 6.15 8.46 7.46
CA LYS A 191 7.39 8.73 8.22
C LYS A 191 7.35 10.06 8.98
N GLY A 192 6.28 10.85 8.87
CA GLY A 192 6.20 12.19 9.44
C GLY A 192 7.15 13.18 8.76
N ILE A 193 7.33 13.05 7.45
CA ILE A 193 8.21 13.88 6.63
C ILE A 193 7.34 14.66 5.62
N ALA A 194 7.69 15.93 5.39
CA ALA A 194 7.03 16.79 4.39
C ALA A 194 8.05 17.48 3.47
N PHE A 195 7.62 17.86 2.27
CA PHE A 195 8.42 18.62 1.32
C PHE A 195 8.58 20.07 1.77
N GLN A 196 9.78 20.62 1.58
CA GLN A 196 10.06 22.03 1.78
C GLN A 196 9.45 22.86 0.64
N LEU A 197 8.36 23.57 0.92
CA LEU A 197 7.59 24.32 -0.11
C LEU A 197 8.44 25.29 -0.94
N ASN A 198 9.38 25.99 -0.32
CA ASN A 198 10.17 27.06 -0.95
C ASN A 198 11.61 26.66 -1.28
N SER A 199 11.94 25.37 -1.30
CA SER A 199 13.29 24.93 -1.67
C SER A 199 13.48 24.98 -3.19
N PRO A 200 14.58 25.54 -3.72
CA PRO A 200 14.91 25.48 -5.15
C PRO A 200 14.94 24.05 -5.70
N GLU A 201 15.33 23.07 -4.88
CA GLU A 201 15.35 21.65 -5.25
C GLU A 201 13.95 21.08 -5.56
N ASN A 202 12.90 21.78 -5.13
CA ASN A 202 11.51 21.36 -5.29
C ASN A 202 10.75 22.11 -6.39
N GLU A 203 11.41 22.97 -7.18
CA GLU A 203 10.76 23.75 -8.25
C GLU A 203 9.98 22.85 -9.22
N ASN A 204 10.57 21.70 -9.56
CA ASN A 204 9.97 20.70 -10.46
C ASN A 204 9.31 19.53 -9.73
N ASN A 205 9.20 19.58 -8.39
CA ASN A 205 8.61 18.50 -7.62
C ASN A 205 7.10 18.41 -7.89
N LEU A 206 6.62 17.20 -8.19
CA LEU A 206 5.24 16.97 -8.60
C LEU A 206 4.22 17.51 -7.58
N TYR A 207 4.44 17.27 -6.29
CA TYR A 207 3.51 17.63 -5.22
C TYR A 207 3.49 19.14 -4.99
N ILE A 208 4.65 19.79 -5.07
CA ILE A 208 4.76 21.25 -4.96
C ILE A 208 4.11 21.93 -6.17
N ARG A 209 4.35 21.44 -7.39
CA ARG A 209 3.67 21.97 -8.59
C ARG A 209 2.15 21.78 -8.51
N ALA A 210 1.69 20.62 -8.05
CA ALA A 210 0.27 20.37 -7.85
C ALA A 210 -0.33 21.37 -6.84
N PHE A 211 0.33 21.58 -5.70
CA PHE A 211 -0.10 22.57 -4.72
C PHE A 211 -0.18 23.99 -5.32
N ASN A 212 0.85 24.41 -6.05
CA ASN A 212 0.94 25.74 -6.66
C ASN A 212 -0.05 25.95 -7.81
N LYS A 213 -0.41 24.89 -8.55
CA LYS A 213 -1.32 24.94 -9.71
C LYS A 213 -2.78 25.21 -9.34
N TYR A 214 -3.18 24.98 -8.09
CA TYR A 214 -4.56 25.16 -7.66
C TYR A 214 -4.68 26.35 -6.69
N PRO A 215 -4.95 27.57 -7.19
CA PRO A 215 -5.13 28.76 -6.36
C PRO A 215 -6.21 28.60 -5.28
N LYS A 216 -7.23 27.77 -5.51
CA LYS A 216 -8.26 27.46 -4.51
C LYS A 216 -7.73 26.56 -3.38
N LEU A 217 -6.84 25.63 -3.69
CA LEU A 217 -6.16 24.80 -2.69
C LEU A 217 -5.21 25.66 -1.86
N ARG A 218 -4.44 26.50 -2.55
CA ARG A 218 -3.55 27.48 -1.93
C ARG A 218 -4.33 28.48 -1.10
N ALA A 219 -5.44 29.02 -1.59
CA ALA A 219 -6.32 29.90 -0.85
C ALA A 219 -7.01 29.18 0.32
N ALA A 220 -7.48 27.94 0.19
CA ALA A 220 -8.04 27.19 1.31
C ALA A 220 -7.01 26.96 2.43
N VAL A 221 -5.73 26.82 2.07
CA VAL A 221 -4.61 26.67 3.02
C VAL A 221 -4.13 28.03 3.57
N GLU A 222 -4.03 29.07 2.74
CA GLU A 222 -3.52 30.40 3.10
C GLU A 222 -4.59 31.33 3.73
N ALA A 223 -5.87 31.19 3.36
CA ALA A 223 -6.98 32.07 3.79
C ALA A 223 -7.44 31.85 5.24
N SER A 224 -6.77 31.00 6.01
CA SER A 224 -7.02 30.83 7.44
C SER A 224 -6.67 32.05 8.32
N ASN A 225 -6.27 33.17 7.72
CA ASN A 225 -6.14 34.47 8.38
C ASN A 225 -7.39 35.37 8.20
N LYS A 226 -8.44 34.90 7.52
CA LYS A 226 -9.72 35.61 7.38
C LYS A 226 -10.83 34.69 7.93
N ASP A 227 -11.54 35.15 8.96
CA ASP A 227 -12.63 34.42 9.66
C ASP A 227 -13.86 34.08 8.78
N THR A 228 -13.76 34.22 7.46
CA THR A 228 -14.89 34.16 6.53
C THR A 228 -14.92 32.89 5.66
N GLU A 229 -13.98 31.96 5.82
CA GLU A 229 -13.89 30.73 4.99
C GLU A 229 -14.24 29.44 5.77
N PRO A 230 -14.82 28.39 5.14
CA PRO A 230 -15.30 27.18 5.83
C PRO A 230 -14.22 26.39 6.61
N VAL A 231 -12.95 26.59 6.27
CA VAL A 231 -11.79 25.92 6.88
C VAL A 231 -11.39 26.60 8.21
N SER A 232 -11.65 27.90 8.34
CA SER A 232 -11.24 28.71 9.51
C SER A 232 -11.78 28.18 10.83
N ARG A 233 -13.04 27.70 10.85
CA ARG A 233 -13.66 27.12 12.06
C ARG A 233 -12.87 25.95 12.65
N TRP A 234 -12.30 25.10 11.79
CA TRP A 234 -11.56 23.92 12.22
C TRP A 234 -10.19 24.32 12.74
N ILE A 235 -9.52 25.22 12.02
CA ILE A 235 -8.21 25.76 12.40
C ILE A 235 -8.29 26.54 13.72
N ASN A 236 -9.32 27.38 13.89
CA ASN A 236 -9.58 28.14 15.12
C ASN A 236 -9.94 27.22 16.30
N ALA A 237 -10.54 26.06 16.03
CA ALA A 237 -10.78 25.01 17.02
C ALA A 237 -9.52 24.16 17.33
N GLY A 238 -8.36 24.46 16.73
CA GLY A 238 -7.13 23.70 16.93
C GLY A 238 -7.05 22.39 16.14
N THR A 239 -7.93 22.21 15.15
CA THR A 239 -7.98 21.00 14.32
C THR A 239 -7.27 21.22 12.99
N PRO A 240 -6.25 20.41 12.63
CA PRO A 240 -5.61 20.50 11.33
C PRO A 240 -6.57 20.04 10.21
N VAL A 241 -6.43 20.64 9.04
CA VAL A 241 -7.24 20.29 7.86
C VAL A 241 -6.35 19.74 6.78
N PHE A 242 -6.70 18.55 6.27
CA PHE A 242 -5.97 17.88 5.20
C PHE A 242 -6.86 17.71 3.98
N ILE A 243 -6.34 18.09 2.83
CA ILE A 243 -6.92 17.79 1.52
C ILE A 243 -6.11 16.64 0.95
N LEU A 244 -6.76 15.49 0.80
CA LEU A 244 -6.16 14.24 0.33
C LEU A 244 -6.61 13.99 -1.11
N GLY A 245 -5.73 13.43 -1.91
CA GLY A 245 -6.09 13.06 -3.27
C GLY A 245 -4.96 12.31 -3.99
N GLU A 246 -5.19 12.07 -5.27
CA GLU A 246 -4.21 11.49 -6.19
C GLU A 246 -3.74 12.60 -7.14
N VAL A 247 -2.43 12.77 -7.28
CA VAL A 247 -1.83 13.67 -8.28
C VAL A 247 -1.21 12.87 -9.42
N PHE A 248 -1.17 13.48 -10.60
CA PHE A 248 -0.66 12.87 -11.83
C PHE A 248 0.49 13.72 -12.37
N GLY A 249 1.58 13.07 -12.77
CA GLY A 249 2.78 13.69 -13.30
C GLY A 249 2.84 13.66 -14.82
#